data_AF-A0A3M3U8X1-F1
#
_entry.id   AF-A0A3M3U8X1-F1
#
_cell.length_a   1.000
_cell.length_b   1.000
_cell.length_c   1.000
_cell.angle_alpha   90.00
_cell.angle_beta   90.00
_cell.angle_gamma   90.00
#
_symmetry.space_group_name_H-M   'P 1'
#
loop_
_entity.id
_entity.type
_entity.pdbx_description
1 polymer ?
#
loop_
_entity_poly.entity_id
_entity_poly.type
_entity_poly.pdbx_seq_one_letter_code
_entity_poly.pdbx_strand_id
1 'polypeptide(L)'
;MIQRAEQVEKEPVKVVERVKQAAVQLFSSDSHIDNEKDAQRTLSVQENSVRSLCRWWLKQKTTDPRAFRLGRSQTWYAVDSLPERNSEKITPLRRLPADKLNNYQERFEQGLYADLIVDIEASLAGSPFWFDGQRMVWNCLKALGGEAAMREVEAQFALLLKRIPDLVELRFHDGVPFADAETLQWIATYILPAEVYAGNACGSESQHDASERNSLYHDALPVLQKKGLKAAVQLVNDHLNGVEGGRERFFCKLCIARLCIDANKYELAKVQLEHLDQELQSASLPAWEPAIFLDVSRLLYSCYERMALNDTAAARKEVIYQRLCHHDLERFIDG
;
A
#
# COMPACT_ATOMS: atom_id res chain seq x y z
N MET A 1 17.42 30.97 -56.01
CA MET A 1 17.48 30.46 -54.61
C MET A 1 16.12 30.29 -53.93
N ILE A 2 15.00 30.71 -54.52
CA ILE A 2 13.68 30.74 -53.83
C ILE A 2 12.92 29.40 -53.89
N GLN A 3 13.13 28.56 -54.92
CA GLN A 3 12.38 27.29 -55.07
C GLN A 3 12.75 26.19 -54.07
N ARG A 4 13.95 26.23 -53.47
CA ARG A 4 14.36 25.25 -52.44
C ARG A 4 13.72 25.52 -51.08
N ALA A 5 13.41 26.78 -50.74
CA ALA A 5 12.82 27.13 -49.44
C ALA A 5 11.35 26.66 -49.35
N GLU A 6 10.57 26.79 -50.43
CA GLU A 6 9.18 26.31 -50.46
C GLU A 6 9.06 24.78 -50.41
N GLN A 7 10.06 24.04 -50.90
CA GLN A 7 10.05 22.57 -50.84
C GLN A 7 10.36 22.08 -49.42
N VAL A 8 11.25 22.76 -48.69
CA VAL A 8 11.61 22.43 -47.30
C VAL A 8 10.49 22.77 -46.32
N GLU A 9 9.60 23.73 -46.60
CA GLU A 9 8.39 23.96 -45.79
C GLU A 9 7.23 23.03 -46.15
N LYS A 10 7.12 22.57 -47.41
CA LYS A 10 6.06 21.65 -47.85
C LYS A 10 6.29 20.20 -47.40
N GLU A 11 7.54 19.77 -47.21
CA GLU A 11 7.88 18.45 -46.67
C GLU A 11 7.40 18.20 -45.22
N PRO A 12 7.67 19.07 -44.23
CA PRO A 12 7.21 18.86 -42.86
C PRO A 12 5.69 18.93 -42.75
N VAL A 13 5.01 19.77 -43.55
CA VAL A 13 3.54 19.83 -43.58
C VAL A 13 2.94 18.52 -44.12
N LYS A 14 3.51 17.95 -45.20
CA LYS A 14 3.09 16.65 -45.74
C LYS A 14 3.38 15.49 -44.80
N VAL A 15 4.47 15.54 -44.04
CA VAL A 15 4.77 14.54 -43.00
C VAL A 15 3.78 14.63 -41.85
N VAL A 16 3.45 15.84 -41.38
CA VAL A 16 2.43 16.05 -40.33
C VAL A 16 1.04 15.63 -40.80
N GLU A 17 0.66 15.88 -42.06
CA GLU A 17 -0.61 15.40 -42.63
C GLU A 17 -0.65 13.88 -42.77
N ARG A 18 0.45 13.24 -43.17
CA ARG A 18 0.56 11.77 -43.22
C ARG A 18 0.51 11.15 -41.83
N VAL A 19 1.14 11.77 -40.83
CA VAL A 19 1.07 11.33 -39.43
C VAL A 19 -0.35 11.51 -38.90
N LYS A 20 -1.04 12.61 -39.23
CA LYS A 20 -2.46 12.81 -38.88
C LYS A 20 -3.38 11.78 -39.56
N GLN A 21 -3.18 11.48 -40.83
CA GLN A 21 -3.97 10.48 -41.55
C GLN A 21 -3.69 9.05 -41.06
N ALA A 22 -2.43 8.72 -40.76
CA ALA A 22 -2.06 7.44 -40.17
C ALA A 22 -2.62 7.30 -38.75
N ALA A 23 -2.59 8.37 -37.94
CA ALA A 23 -3.21 8.41 -36.62
C ALA A 23 -4.74 8.23 -36.74
N VAL A 24 -5.42 8.96 -37.62
CA VAL A 24 -6.87 8.81 -37.85
C VAL A 24 -7.20 7.40 -38.32
N GLN A 25 -6.39 6.77 -39.17
CA GLN A 25 -6.59 5.38 -39.60
C GLN A 25 -6.35 4.38 -38.46
N LEU A 26 -5.34 4.61 -37.61
CA LEU A 26 -5.04 3.79 -36.43
C LEU A 26 -6.13 3.88 -35.34
N PHE A 27 -6.78 5.04 -35.21
CA PHE A 27 -7.89 5.26 -34.26
C PHE A 27 -9.27 4.99 -34.89
N SER A 28 -9.36 4.71 -36.19
CA SER A 28 -10.62 4.42 -36.88
C SER A 28 -11.08 2.96 -36.78
N SER A 29 -10.29 2.08 -36.14
CA SER A 29 -10.70 0.73 -35.79
C SER A 29 -11.39 0.67 -34.43
N ASP A 30 -12.09 1.72 -34.03
CA ASP A 30 -12.87 1.71 -32.80
C ASP A 30 -14.12 0.86 -33.00
N SER A 31 -14.29 -0.14 -32.14
CA SER A 31 -15.59 -0.74 -31.87
C SER A 31 -16.48 0.39 -31.34
N HIS A 32 -17.28 0.99 -32.21
CA HIS A 32 -18.14 2.11 -31.88
C HIS A 32 -19.14 1.67 -30.78
N ILE A 33 -19.03 2.28 -29.59
CA ILE A 33 -19.90 1.98 -28.45
C ILE A 33 -21.05 2.99 -28.46
N ASP A 34 -22.16 2.62 -29.09
CA ASP A 34 -23.35 3.48 -29.21
C ASP A 34 -24.33 3.35 -28.06
N ASN A 35 -24.32 2.20 -27.40
CA ASN A 35 -25.31 1.87 -26.38
C ASN A 35 -24.72 0.90 -25.34
N GLU A 36 -25.45 0.74 -24.24
CA GLU A 36 -25.07 -0.11 -23.11
C GLU A 36 -24.83 -1.58 -23.52
N LYS A 37 -25.61 -2.12 -24.48
CA LYS A 37 -25.42 -3.50 -24.94
C LYS A 37 -24.10 -3.67 -25.68
N ASP A 38 -23.72 -2.68 -26.48
CA ASP A 38 -22.46 -2.69 -27.21
C ASP A 38 -21.27 -2.47 -26.27
N ALA A 39 -21.43 -1.65 -25.23
CA ALA A 39 -20.45 -1.51 -24.15
C ALA A 39 -20.20 -2.86 -23.44
N GLN A 40 -21.27 -3.56 -23.04
CA GLN A 40 -21.19 -4.86 -22.36
C GLN A 40 -20.55 -5.95 -23.24
N ARG A 41 -20.86 -5.95 -24.54
CA ARG A 41 -20.24 -6.86 -25.52
C ARG A 41 -18.76 -6.59 -25.65
N THR A 42 -18.37 -5.34 -25.87
CA THR A 42 -16.97 -4.93 -25.98
C THR A 42 -16.19 -5.26 -24.72
N LEU A 43 -16.78 -5.01 -23.55
CA LEU A 43 -16.20 -5.39 -22.27
C LEU A 43 -15.97 -6.90 -22.16
N SER A 44 -16.97 -7.72 -22.51
CA SER A 44 -16.84 -9.18 -22.48
C SER A 44 -15.72 -9.68 -23.41
N VAL A 45 -15.58 -9.06 -24.59
CA VAL A 45 -14.49 -9.36 -25.55
C VAL A 45 -13.13 -8.96 -24.96
N GLN A 46 -13.06 -7.80 -24.32
CA GLN A 46 -11.85 -7.30 -23.67
C GLN A 46 -11.42 -8.19 -22.50
N GLU A 47 -12.35 -8.60 -21.62
CA GLU A 47 -12.10 -9.55 -20.53
C GLU A 47 -11.54 -10.89 -21.03
N ASN A 48 -12.14 -11.45 -22.07
CA ASN A 48 -11.67 -12.71 -22.67
C ASN A 48 -10.28 -12.57 -23.30
N SER A 49 -10.00 -11.43 -23.93
CA SER A 49 -8.70 -11.11 -24.52
C SER A 49 -7.63 -10.97 -23.44
N VAL A 50 -7.92 -10.24 -22.37
CA VAL A 50 -7.05 -10.09 -21.19
C VAL A 50 -6.74 -11.44 -20.55
N ARG A 51 -7.76 -12.30 -20.35
CA ARG A 51 -7.58 -13.63 -19.79
C ARG A 51 -6.65 -14.50 -20.64
N SER A 52 -6.82 -14.43 -21.97
CA SER A 52 -5.98 -15.17 -22.92
C SER A 52 -4.54 -14.68 -22.91
N LEU A 53 -4.35 -13.35 -22.85
CA LEU A 53 -3.03 -12.72 -22.79
C LEU A 53 -2.29 -13.05 -21.48
N CYS A 54 -2.96 -12.96 -20.34
CA CYS A 54 -2.38 -13.31 -19.04
C CYS A 54 -1.95 -14.78 -19.00
N ARG A 55 -2.81 -15.70 -19.48
CA ARG A 55 -2.48 -17.12 -19.59
C ARG A 55 -1.26 -17.34 -20.51
N TRP A 56 -1.17 -16.60 -21.61
CA TRP A 56 -0.01 -16.70 -22.50
C TRP A 56 1.28 -16.25 -21.81
N TRP A 57 1.27 -15.11 -21.11
CA TRP A 57 2.45 -14.65 -20.35
C TRP A 57 2.88 -15.67 -19.29
N LEU A 58 1.94 -16.24 -18.54
CA LEU A 58 2.26 -17.24 -17.52
C LEU A 58 2.84 -18.54 -18.11
N LYS A 59 2.44 -18.91 -19.34
CA LYS A 59 3.05 -20.05 -20.06
C LYS A 59 4.48 -19.77 -20.51
N GLN A 60 4.82 -18.52 -20.84
CA GLN A 60 6.19 -18.14 -21.22
C GLN A 60 7.08 -17.99 -19.99
N LYS A 61 6.55 -17.33 -18.95
CA LYS A 61 7.22 -17.12 -17.67
C LYS A 61 6.15 -17.08 -16.58
N THR A 62 6.10 -18.12 -15.77
CA THR A 62 5.08 -18.24 -14.71
C THR A 62 5.17 -17.12 -13.67
N THR A 63 6.35 -16.54 -13.47
CA THR A 63 6.55 -15.40 -12.55
C THR A 63 6.51 -14.04 -13.26
N ASP A 64 5.87 -13.92 -14.44
CA ASP A 64 5.74 -12.64 -15.13
C ASP A 64 4.81 -11.68 -14.37
N PRO A 65 5.31 -10.57 -13.81
CA PRO A 65 4.52 -9.64 -13.01
C PRO A 65 3.35 -9.03 -13.78
N ARG A 66 3.45 -8.91 -15.12
CA ARG A 66 2.41 -8.30 -15.95
C ARG A 66 1.10 -9.09 -15.91
N ALA A 67 1.19 -10.42 -15.84
CA ALA A 67 0.01 -11.29 -15.76
C ALA A 67 -0.77 -11.06 -14.46
N PHE A 68 -0.06 -10.94 -13.34
CA PHE A 68 -0.70 -10.71 -12.03
C PHE A 68 -1.32 -9.31 -11.95
N ARG A 69 -0.57 -8.28 -12.36
CA ARG A 69 -1.05 -6.90 -12.37
C ARG A 69 -2.31 -6.75 -13.22
N LEU A 70 -2.24 -7.12 -14.50
CA LEU A 70 -3.37 -6.98 -15.42
C LEU A 70 -4.54 -7.87 -15.02
N GLY A 71 -4.26 -9.11 -14.61
CA GLY A 71 -5.28 -10.07 -14.19
C GLY A 71 -6.09 -9.57 -12.99
N ARG A 72 -5.44 -9.06 -11.93
CA ARG A 72 -6.15 -8.52 -10.76
C ARG A 72 -6.88 -7.23 -11.08
N SER A 73 -6.24 -6.30 -11.80
CA SER A 73 -6.90 -5.07 -12.21
C SER A 73 -8.17 -5.37 -12.99
N GLN A 74 -8.15 -6.28 -13.96
CA GLN A 74 -9.35 -6.69 -14.70
C GLN A 74 -10.39 -7.42 -13.84
N THR A 75 -9.95 -8.20 -12.86
CA THR A 75 -10.88 -8.97 -12.01
C THR A 75 -11.63 -8.07 -11.03
N TRP A 76 -10.99 -6.99 -10.57
CA TRP A 76 -11.54 -6.13 -9.53
C TRP A 76 -11.90 -4.71 -9.98
N TYR A 77 -11.67 -4.32 -11.24
CA TYR A 77 -11.90 -2.91 -11.65
C TYR A 77 -13.34 -2.44 -11.37
N ALA A 78 -14.35 -3.28 -11.60
CA ALA A 78 -15.77 -2.94 -11.39
C ALA A 78 -16.29 -3.18 -9.96
N VAL A 79 -15.44 -3.66 -9.04
CA VAL A 79 -15.87 -4.03 -7.69
C VAL A 79 -15.75 -2.81 -6.76
N ASP A 80 -16.76 -1.97 -6.74
CA ASP A 80 -16.76 -0.71 -5.95
C ASP A 80 -17.61 -0.77 -4.67
N SER A 81 -18.35 -1.86 -4.44
CA SER A 81 -19.20 -2.04 -3.27
C SER A 81 -19.19 -3.48 -2.76
N LEU A 82 -19.61 -3.67 -1.50
CA LEU A 82 -19.78 -5.00 -0.92
C LEU A 82 -20.84 -5.79 -1.72
N PRO A 83 -20.60 -7.07 -2.00
CA PRO A 83 -21.65 -7.98 -2.48
C PRO A 83 -22.87 -7.97 -1.56
N GLU A 84 -24.04 -8.25 -2.11
CA GLU A 84 -25.25 -8.44 -1.32
C GLU A 84 -25.03 -9.53 -0.24
N ARG A 85 -25.46 -9.24 0.99
CA ARG A 85 -25.25 -10.09 2.16
C ARG A 85 -26.41 -10.02 3.12
N ASN A 86 -26.64 -11.11 3.86
CA ASN A 86 -27.58 -11.15 4.98
C ASN A 86 -26.97 -10.58 6.28
N SER A 87 -27.72 -10.62 7.38
CA SER A 87 -27.27 -10.18 8.71
C SER A 87 -26.06 -10.94 9.26
N GLU A 88 -25.79 -12.15 8.75
CA GLU A 88 -24.67 -13.00 9.15
C GLU A 88 -23.47 -12.87 8.20
N LYS A 89 -23.45 -11.84 7.34
CA LYS A 89 -22.39 -11.59 6.33
C LYS A 89 -22.27 -12.68 5.25
N ILE A 90 -23.32 -13.49 5.07
CA ILE A 90 -23.40 -14.54 4.05
C ILE A 90 -23.92 -13.92 2.74
N THR A 91 -23.21 -14.19 1.65
CA THR A 91 -23.50 -13.72 0.30
C THR A 91 -24.15 -14.83 -0.55
N PRO A 92 -24.89 -14.50 -1.63
CA PRO A 92 -25.40 -15.51 -2.57
C PRO A 92 -24.30 -16.09 -3.48
N LEU A 93 -23.04 -15.68 -3.31
CA LEU A 93 -21.93 -16.07 -4.16
C LEU A 93 -21.53 -17.52 -3.89
N ARG A 94 -21.23 -18.24 -4.96
CA ARG A 94 -20.78 -19.64 -4.89
C ARG A 94 -19.26 -19.72 -4.82
N ARG A 95 -18.78 -20.61 -3.96
CA ARG A 95 -17.38 -21.03 -3.93
C ARG A 95 -17.07 -21.92 -5.13
N LEU A 96 -15.78 -22.07 -5.45
CA LEU A 96 -15.31 -23.13 -6.33
C LEU A 96 -15.69 -24.51 -5.79
N PRO A 97 -15.95 -25.50 -6.68
CA PRO A 97 -16.25 -26.87 -6.27
C PRO A 97 -15.14 -27.49 -5.40
N ALA A 98 -15.54 -28.26 -4.38
CA ALA A 98 -14.62 -28.88 -3.43
C ALA A 98 -13.57 -29.77 -4.12
N ASP A 99 -13.97 -30.57 -5.11
CA ASP A 99 -13.05 -31.43 -5.87
C ASP A 99 -11.92 -30.63 -6.54
N LYS A 100 -12.25 -29.44 -7.04
CA LYS A 100 -11.28 -28.54 -7.69
C LYS A 100 -10.31 -27.97 -6.66
N LEU A 101 -10.80 -27.59 -5.49
CA LEU A 101 -9.99 -27.08 -4.39
C LEU A 101 -9.04 -28.16 -3.85
N ASN A 102 -9.53 -29.39 -3.68
CA ASN A 102 -8.73 -30.53 -3.26
C ASN A 102 -7.61 -30.84 -4.28
N ASN A 103 -7.92 -30.81 -5.58
CA ASN A 103 -6.91 -31.00 -6.62
C ASN A 103 -5.81 -29.93 -6.57
N TYR A 104 -6.15 -28.67 -6.29
CA TYR A 104 -5.16 -27.62 -6.14
C TYR A 104 -4.27 -27.82 -4.92
N GLN A 105 -4.85 -28.21 -3.79
CA GLN A 105 -4.12 -28.50 -2.57
C GLN A 105 -3.13 -29.66 -2.80
N GLU A 106 -3.58 -30.74 -3.43
CA GLU A 106 -2.73 -31.89 -3.75
C GLU A 106 -1.55 -31.49 -4.65
N ARG A 107 -1.80 -30.71 -5.72
CA ARG A 107 -0.75 -30.22 -6.62
C ARG A 107 0.22 -29.27 -5.93
N PHE A 108 -0.26 -28.48 -4.97
CA PHE A 108 0.56 -27.61 -4.15
C PHE A 108 1.53 -28.42 -3.28
N GLU A 109 1.03 -29.48 -2.63
CA GLU A 109 1.82 -30.41 -1.82
C GLU A 109 2.84 -31.21 -2.64
N GLN A 110 2.51 -31.53 -3.91
CA GLN A 110 3.43 -32.15 -4.87
C GLN A 110 4.50 -31.19 -5.42
N GLY A 111 4.44 -29.90 -5.09
CA GLY A 111 5.40 -28.90 -5.55
C GLY A 111 5.24 -28.48 -7.02
N LEU A 112 4.08 -28.75 -7.64
CA LEU A 112 3.78 -28.43 -9.05
C LEU A 112 3.38 -26.95 -9.22
N TYR A 113 4.15 -26.04 -8.61
CA TYR A 113 3.80 -24.63 -8.44
C TYR A 113 3.58 -23.90 -9.77
N ALA A 114 4.41 -24.18 -10.77
CA ALA A 114 4.36 -23.45 -12.05
C ALA A 114 3.05 -23.70 -12.80
N ASP A 115 2.68 -24.97 -12.99
CA ASP A 115 1.43 -25.35 -13.64
C ASP A 115 0.22 -24.96 -12.79
N LEU A 116 0.34 -25.09 -11.47
CA LEU A 116 -0.72 -24.76 -10.53
C LEU A 116 -1.11 -23.28 -10.60
N ILE A 117 -0.13 -22.36 -10.69
CA ILE A 117 -0.41 -20.93 -10.85
C ILE A 117 -1.31 -20.68 -12.07
N VAL A 118 -1.00 -21.27 -13.24
CA VAL A 118 -1.76 -21.05 -14.47
C VAL A 118 -3.24 -21.42 -14.31
N ASP A 119 -3.54 -22.49 -13.58
CA ASP A 119 -4.90 -22.99 -13.36
C ASP A 119 -5.66 -22.21 -12.28
N ILE A 120 -4.97 -21.81 -11.21
CA ILE A 120 -5.55 -20.95 -10.18
C ILE A 120 -5.93 -19.59 -10.78
N GLU A 121 -5.02 -18.98 -11.55
CA GLU A 121 -5.25 -17.70 -12.23
C GLU A 121 -6.48 -17.71 -13.14
N ALA A 122 -6.67 -18.81 -13.87
CA ALA A 122 -7.86 -19.00 -14.69
C ALA A 122 -9.15 -19.11 -13.87
N SER A 123 -9.07 -19.63 -12.65
CA SER A 123 -10.22 -19.76 -11.75
C SER A 123 -10.55 -18.45 -11.04
N LEU A 124 -9.52 -17.70 -10.61
CA LEU A 124 -9.68 -16.39 -9.97
C LEU A 124 -10.40 -15.40 -10.87
N ALA A 125 -10.15 -15.45 -12.19
CA ALA A 125 -10.85 -14.62 -13.17
C ALA A 125 -12.38 -14.83 -13.22
N GLY A 126 -12.89 -15.97 -12.72
CA GLY A 126 -14.32 -16.26 -12.60
C GLY A 126 -14.81 -16.37 -11.15
N SER A 127 -13.92 -16.18 -10.17
CA SER A 127 -14.21 -16.29 -8.74
C SER A 127 -13.41 -15.22 -7.99
N PRO A 128 -13.76 -13.92 -8.19
CA PRO A 128 -12.97 -12.77 -7.72
C PRO A 128 -12.81 -12.70 -6.20
N PHE A 129 -13.72 -13.33 -5.46
CA PHE A 129 -13.78 -13.30 -4.00
C PHE A 129 -13.17 -14.55 -3.33
N TRP A 130 -12.53 -15.43 -4.10
CA TRP A 130 -11.81 -16.57 -3.52
C TRP A 130 -10.41 -16.14 -3.08
N PHE A 131 -10.29 -15.59 -1.88
CA PHE A 131 -9.04 -15.02 -1.38
C PHE A 131 -8.00 -16.06 -0.98
N ASP A 132 -8.43 -17.24 -0.54
CA ASP A 132 -7.50 -18.35 -0.29
C ASP A 132 -6.70 -18.71 -1.57
N GLY A 133 -7.33 -18.58 -2.75
CA GLY A 133 -6.65 -18.76 -4.02
C GLY A 133 -5.55 -17.72 -4.27
N GLN A 134 -5.73 -16.48 -3.82
CA GLN A 134 -4.70 -15.44 -3.90
C GLN A 134 -3.49 -15.78 -3.02
N ARG A 135 -3.74 -16.24 -1.78
CA ARG A 135 -2.68 -16.71 -0.88
C ARG A 135 -1.94 -17.91 -1.47
N MET A 136 -2.65 -18.86 -2.07
CA MET A 136 -2.04 -20.03 -2.69
C MET A 136 -1.13 -19.66 -3.86
N VAL A 137 -1.56 -18.74 -4.75
CA VAL A 137 -0.69 -18.18 -5.80
C VAL A 137 0.54 -17.53 -5.20
N TRP A 138 0.38 -16.72 -4.15
CA TRP A 138 1.49 -16.05 -3.48
C TRP A 138 2.50 -17.05 -2.91
N ASN A 139 2.04 -18.13 -2.28
CA ASN A 139 2.88 -19.21 -1.77
C ASN A 139 3.62 -19.95 -2.91
N CYS A 140 2.96 -20.23 -4.02
CA CYS A 140 3.59 -20.80 -5.22
C CYS A 140 4.69 -19.89 -5.75
N LEU A 141 4.41 -18.58 -5.85
CA LEU A 141 5.39 -17.59 -6.31
C LEU A 141 6.59 -17.50 -5.37
N LYS A 142 6.35 -17.55 -4.05
CA LYS A 142 7.41 -17.60 -3.04
C LYS A 142 8.30 -18.82 -3.23
N ALA A 143 7.72 -20.00 -3.44
CA ALA A 143 8.48 -21.23 -3.69
C ALA A 143 9.30 -21.17 -4.99
N LEU A 144 8.81 -20.44 -6.00
CA LEU A 144 9.51 -20.21 -7.27
C LEU A 144 10.48 -19.01 -7.25
N GLY A 145 10.64 -18.30 -6.13
CA GLY A 145 11.50 -17.11 -6.04
C GLY A 145 11.00 -15.89 -6.86
N GLY A 146 9.70 -15.81 -7.12
CA GLY A 146 9.07 -14.81 -7.97
C GLY A 146 8.73 -13.48 -7.26
N GLU A 147 9.68 -12.84 -6.57
CA GLU A 147 9.40 -11.68 -5.70
C GLU A 147 8.67 -10.53 -6.40
N ALA A 148 9.03 -10.22 -7.65
CA ALA A 148 8.38 -9.15 -8.40
C ALA A 148 6.89 -9.44 -8.63
N ALA A 149 6.55 -10.69 -8.95
CA ALA A 149 5.16 -11.12 -9.10
C ALA A 149 4.42 -11.15 -7.76
N MET A 150 5.09 -11.55 -6.68
CA MET A 150 4.52 -11.50 -5.32
C MET A 150 4.08 -10.07 -4.96
N ARG A 151 4.97 -9.08 -5.18
CA ARG A 151 4.66 -7.66 -4.93
C ARG A 151 3.47 -7.16 -5.75
N GLU A 152 3.27 -7.64 -6.98
CA GLU A 152 2.09 -7.30 -7.77
C GLU A 152 0.81 -7.89 -7.19
N VAL A 153 0.84 -9.15 -6.75
CA VAL A 153 -0.31 -9.77 -6.06
C VAL A 153 -0.63 -9.01 -4.78
N GLU A 154 0.40 -8.67 -3.99
CA GLU A 154 0.26 -7.91 -2.75
C GLU A 154 -0.35 -6.53 -3.00
N ALA A 155 0.24 -5.75 -3.90
CA ALA A 155 -0.20 -4.38 -4.17
C ALA A 155 -1.64 -4.34 -4.70
N GLN A 156 -1.98 -5.22 -5.66
CA GLN A 156 -3.33 -5.24 -6.22
C GLN A 156 -4.38 -5.68 -5.20
N PHE A 157 -4.05 -6.65 -4.34
CA PHE A 157 -4.98 -7.10 -3.32
C PHE A 157 -5.13 -6.07 -2.20
N ALA A 158 -4.05 -5.37 -1.83
CA ALA A 158 -4.09 -4.25 -0.90
C ALA A 158 -4.99 -3.12 -1.42
N LEU A 159 -4.94 -2.80 -2.71
CA LEU A 159 -5.84 -1.80 -3.31
C LEU A 159 -7.31 -2.19 -3.21
N LEU A 160 -7.65 -3.47 -3.44
CA LEU A 160 -9.02 -3.96 -3.25
C LEU A 160 -9.47 -3.79 -1.79
N LEU A 161 -8.65 -4.23 -0.84
CA LEU A 161 -9.01 -4.19 0.57
C LEU A 161 -9.01 -2.76 1.14
N LYS A 162 -8.18 -1.86 0.62
CA LYS A 162 -8.25 -0.42 0.96
C LYS A 162 -9.54 0.21 0.45
N ARG A 163 -10.03 -0.21 -0.73
CA ARG A 163 -11.30 0.26 -1.29
C ARG A 163 -12.50 -0.31 -0.54
N ILE A 164 -12.46 -1.59 -0.15
CA ILE A 164 -13.56 -2.29 0.53
C ILE A 164 -12.99 -3.18 1.65
N PRO A 165 -12.73 -2.62 2.86
CA PRO A 165 -12.11 -3.35 3.96
C PRO A 165 -12.95 -4.53 4.47
N ASP A 166 -14.26 -4.34 4.57
CA ASP A 166 -15.19 -5.32 5.16
C ASP A 166 -15.34 -6.60 4.30
N LEU A 167 -14.72 -6.64 3.11
CA LEU A 167 -14.81 -7.76 2.19
C LEU A 167 -14.20 -9.05 2.77
N VAL A 168 -13.22 -8.94 3.67
CA VAL A 168 -12.58 -10.08 4.34
C VAL A 168 -13.49 -10.79 5.33
N GLU A 169 -14.57 -10.13 5.78
CA GLU A 169 -15.51 -10.67 6.77
C GLU A 169 -16.67 -11.44 6.13
N LEU A 170 -16.79 -11.40 4.80
CA LEU A 170 -17.88 -12.01 4.07
C LEU A 170 -17.71 -13.52 3.91
N ARG A 171 -18.85 -14.18 3.70
CA ARG A 171 -18.97 -15.63 3.54
C ARG A 171 -19.69 -15.97 2.25
N PHE A 172 -19.35 -17.10 1.65
CA PHE A 172 -20.08 -17.70 0.53
C PHE A 172 -21.43 -18.25 0.99
N HIS A 173 -22.29 -18.60 0.03
CA HIS A 173 -23.64 -19.13 0.28
C HIS A 173 -23.71 -20.37 1.20
N ASP A 174 -22.62 -21.11 1.33
CA ASP A 174 -22.47 -22.30 2.18
C ASP A 174 -21.90 -21.97 3.58
N GLY A 175 -21.72 -20.69 3.90
CA GLY A 175 -21.22 -20.20 5.19
C GLY A 175 -19.70 -20.19 5.32
N VAL A 176 -18.97 -20.73 4.34
CA VAL A 176 -17.51 -20.72 4.30
C VAL A 176 -17.02 -19.28 4.08
N PRO A 177 -16.03 -18.77 4.85
CA PRO A 177 -15.52 -17.42 4.67
C PRO A 177 -14.78 -17.24 3.34
N PHE A 178 -14.72 -16.01 2.85
CA PHE A 178 -13.91 -15.66 1.66
C PHE A 178 -12.42 -15.82 1.89
N ALA A 179 -11.97 -15.59 3.13
CA ALA A 179 -10.62 -15.80 3.62
C ALA A 179 -10.64 -16.70 4.86
N ASP A 180 -9.91 -17.82 4.80
CA ASP A 180 -9.64 -18.66 5.97
C ASP A 180 -8.70 -17.96 6.98
N ALA A 181 -8.48 -18.58 8.15
CA ALA A 181 -7.65 -18.00 9.20
C ALA A 181 -6.20 -17.74 8.77
N GLU A 182 -5.63 -18.62 7.94
CA GLU A 182 -4.27 -18.44 7.42
C GLU A 182 -4.21 -17.35 6.36
N THR A 183 -5.27 -17.18 5.56
CA THR A 183 -5.47 -16.09 4.60
C THR A 183 -5.59 -14.76 5.31
N LEU A 184 -6.34 -14.69 6.41
CA LEU A 184 -6.40 -13.48 7.25
C LEU A 184 -5.04 -13.13 7.85
N GLN A 185 -4.28 -14.11 8.33
CA GLN A 185 -2.92 -13.89 8.83
C GLN A 185 -1.97 -13.40 7.73
N TRP A 186 -2.04 -14.00 6.54
CA TRP A 186 -1.28 -13.56 5.37
C TRP A 186 -1.63 -12.12 4.97
N ILE A 187 -2.92 -11.77 4.97
CA ILE A 187 -3.39 -10.41 4.71
C ILE A 187 -2.78 -9.44 5.72
N ALA A 188 -2.87 -9.72 7.02
CA ALA A 188 -2.35 -8.86 8.07
C ALA A 188 -0.82 -8.71 8.04
N THR A 189 -0.10 -9.68 7.46
CA THR A 189 1.37 -9.68 7.45
C THR A 189 1.93 -9.01 6.19
N TYR A 190 1.34 -9.27 5.02
CA TYR A 190 1.92 -8.92 3.73
C TYR A 190 1.10 -7.93 2.90
N ILE A 191 -0.22 -7.86 3.11
CA ILE A 191 -1.14 -7.09 2.25
C ILE A 191 -1.54 -5.78 2.92
N LEU A 192 -2.01 -5.89 4.15
CA LEU A 192 -2.26 -4.81 5.07
C LEU A 192 -1.32 -5.02 6.26
N PRO A 193 0.02 -5.00 6.06
CA PRO A 193 0.92 -4.93 7.20
C PRO A 193 0.43 -3.76 8.03
N ALA A 194 0.18 -4.01 9.33
CA ALA A 194 -0.31 -2.99 10.23
C ALA A 194 0.55 -1.75 10.04
N GLU A 195 0.00 -0.75 9.35
CA GLU A 195 0.55 0.58 9.36
C GLU A 195 0.63 0.88 10.85
N VAL A 196 1.82 1.17 11.37
CA VAL A 196 1.95 1.77 12.71
C VAL A 196 1.16 3.07 12.62
N TYR A 197 -0.12 2.97 12.98
CA TYR A 197 -1.25 3.87 12.80
C TYR A 197 -1.00 5.14 11.96
N ALA A 198 -1.36 5.09 10.67
CA ALA A 198 -2.00 6.22 10.01
C ALA A 198 -3.52 6.07 10.21
N GLY A 199 -4.07 6.72 11.24
CA GLY A 199 -5.50 6.91 11.36
C GLY A 199 -5.97 7.88 10.28
N ASN A 200 -6.95 7.45 9.48
CA ASN A 200 -7.58 8.26 8.45
C ASN A 200 -8.12 9.59 8.99
N ALA A 201 -7.65 10.69 8.42
CA ALA A 201 -8.47 11.89 8.24
C ALA A 201 -8.03 12.59 6.94
N CYS A 202 -9.00 12.67 6.02
CA CYS A 202 -9.16 13.60 4.91
C CYS A 202 -7.99 14.56 4.60
N GLY A 203 -7.46 14.49 3.37
CA GLY A 203 -6.54 15.51 2.84
C GLY A 203 -5.53 14.94 1.86
N SER A 204 -5.97 14.70 0.62
CA SER A 204 -5.08 14.40 -0.50
C SER A 204 -4.23 15.64 -0.82
N GLU A 205 -3.08 15.79 -0.18
CA GLU A 205 -2.01 16.69 -0.67
C GLU A 205 -0.60 16.36 -0.12
N SER A 206 -0.44 15.42 0.84
CA SER A 206 0.85 15.17 1.52
C SER A 206 1.40 13.74 1.37
N GLN A 207 1.08 13.04 0.28
CA GLN A 207 1.67 11.70 0.03
C GLN A 207 3.15 11.75 -0.38
N HIS A 208 3.61 12.83 -1.01
CA HIS A 208 5.04 13.01 -1.33
C HIS A 208 5.87 13.29 -0.06
N ASP A 209 5.34 14.07 0.87
CA ASP A 209 5.99 14.43 2.14
C ASP A 209 6.12 13.25 3.12
N ALA A 210 5.17 12.31 3.16
CA ALA A 210 5.26 11.12 4.04
C ALA A 210 6.42 10.18 3.66
N SER A 211 6.72 10.09 2.36
CA SER A 211 7.78 9.25 1.82
C SER A 211 9.17 9.80 2.19
N GLU A 212 9.39 11.11 2.05
CA GLU A 212 10.65 11.76 2.44
C GLU A 212 10.85 11.80 3.96
N ARG A 213 9.78 12.03 4.73
CA ARG A 213 9.78 12.03 6.21
C ARG A 213 10.23 10.69 6.82
N ASN A 214 9.91 9.57 6.16
CA ASN A 214 10.29 8.23 6.62
C ASN A 214 11.62 7.73 6.03
N SER A 215 12.10 8.33 4.93
CA SER A 215 13.36 7.91 4.29
C SER A 215 14.57 8.14 5.19
N LEU A 216 14.74 9.35 5.75
CA LEU A 216 15.95 9.67 6.55
C LEU A 216 16.06 8.81 7.82
N TYR A 217 14.93 8.56 8.49
CA TYR A 217 14.89 7.67 9.66
C TYR A 217 15.18 6.22 9.24
N HIS A 218 14.57 5.74 8.17
CA HIS A 218 14.81 4.40 7.64
C HIS A 218 16.27 4.19 7.18
N ASP A 219 16.91 5.23 6.63
CA ASP A 219 18.31 5.21 6.21
C ASP A 219 19.28 5.26 7.41
N ALA A 220 18.88 5.89 8.52
CA ALA A 220 19.67 5.97 9.74
C ALA A 220 19.59 4.71 10.63
N LEU A 221 18.50 3.94 10.57
CA LEU A 221 18.33 2.67 11.31
C LEU A 221 19.45 1.63 11.03
N PRO A 222 19.84 1.30 9.78
CA PRO A 222 20.92 0.36 9.52
C PRO A 222 22.28 0.90 9.99
N VAL A 223 22.47 2.23 10.02
CA VAL A 223 23.69 2.86 10.54
C VAL A 223 23.73 2.74 12.06
N LEU A 224 22.60 2.91 12.74
CA LEU A 224 22.47 2.69 14.18
C LEU A 224 22.88 1.26 14.57
N GLN A 225 22.38 0.26 13.84
CA GLN A 225 22.67 -1.15 14.10
C GLN A 225 24.14 -1.52 13.84
N LYS A 226 24.79 -0.93 12.82
CA LYS A 226 26.15 -1.30 12.40
C LYS A 226 27.26 -0.47 13.06
N LYS A 227 27.03 0.83 13.26
CA LYS A 227 28.06 1.82 13.68
C LYS A 227 27.73 2.53 15.00
N GLY A 228 26.55 2.27 15.57
CA GLY A 228 26.10 2.83 16.84
C GLY A 228 25.50 4.24 16.73
N LEU A 229 24.91 4.70 17.84
CA LEU A 229 24.09 5.92 17.90
C LEU A 229 24.81 7.18 17.41
N LYS A 230 26.10 7.34 17.75
CA LYS A 230 26.88 8.53 17.37
C LYS A 230 26.96 8.69 15.85
N ALA A 231 27.18 7.60 15.11
CA ALA A 231 27.28 7.63 13.66
C ALA A 231 25.92 7.88 12.99
N ALA A 232 24.84 7.34 13.56
CA ALA A 232 23.48 7.57 13.06
C ALA A 232 23.04 9.03 13.26
N VAL A 233 23.34 9.61 14.43
CA VAL A 233 23.05 11.03 14.72
C VAL A 233 23.92 11.97 13.87
N GLN A 234 25.18 11.60 13.59
CA GLN A 234 26.03 12.38 12.68
C GLN A 234 25.44 12.44 11.26
N LEU A 235 24.94 11.32 10.73
CA LEU A 235 24.25 11.31 9.44
C LEU A 235 23.09 12.32 9.45
N VAL A 236 22.21 12.25 10.45
CA VAL A 236 21.06 13.17 10.52
C VAL A 236 21.48 14.63 10.70
N ASN A 237 22.56 14.91 11.44
CA ASN A 237 23.10 16.27 11.56
C ASN A 237 23.74 16.78 10.27
N ASP A 238 24.38 15.92 9.48
CA ASP A 238 24.92 16.29 8.17
C ASP A 238 23.81 16.70 7.22
N HIS A 239 22.67 15.99 7.27
CA HIS A 239 21.44 16.40 6.58
C HIS A 239 20.88 17.71 7.14
N LEU A 240 20.80 17.88 8.46
CA LEU A 240 20.31 19.10 9.11
C LEU A 240 21.08 20.37 8.68
N ASN A 241 22.40 20.25 8.45
CA ASN A 241 23.24 21.37 8.01
C ASN A 241 22.93 21.83 6.58
N GLY A 242 22.38 20.97 5.73
CA GLY A 242 21.97 21.30 4.36
C GLY A 242 20.53 21.82 4.24
N VAL A 243 19.78 21.85 5.34
CA VAL A 243 18.36 22.23 5.35
C VAL A 243 18.16 23.69 5.76
N GLU A 244 17.44 24.43 4.93
CA GLU A 244 17.06 25.83 5.20
C GLU A 244 15.67 25.99 5.83
N GLY A 245 14.76 25.03 5.61
CA GLY A 245 13.38 25.08 6.09
C GLY A 245 13.20 24.73 7.57
N GLY A 246 12.33 25.47 8.26
CA GLY A 246 12.02 25.26 9.69
C GLY A 246 11.32 23.92 9.97
N ARG A 247 10.44 23.49 9.06
CA ARG A 247 9.70 22.24 9.11
C ARG A 247 10.64 21.03 9.01
N GLU A 248 11.52 21.02 8.03
CA GLU A 248 12.47 19.93 7.79
C GLU A 248 13.50 19.83 8.93
N ARG A 249 13.92 20.97 9.49
CA ARG A 249 14.76 21.00 10.71
C ARG A 249 14.04 20.37 11.90
N PHE A 250 12.75 20.66 12.08
CA PHE A 250 11.94 20.03 13.13
C PHE A 250 11.91 18.50 12.97
N PHE A 251 11.67 17.99 11.76
CA PHE A 251 11.67 16.55 11.49
C PHE A 251 13.04 15.90 11.68
N CYS A 252 14.14 16.57 11.34
CA CYS A 252 15.48 16.07 11.62
C CYS A 252 15.72 15.92 13.13
N LYS A 253 15.31 16.91 13.94
CA LYS A 253 15.37 16.82 15.40
C LYS A 253 14.50 15.68 15.95
N LEU A 254 13.30 15.49 15.41
CA LEU A 254 12.41 14.38 15.79
C LEU A 254 13.00 13.01 15.43
N CYS A 255 13.66 12.91 14.27
CA CYS A 255 14.39 11.72 13.84
C CYS A 255 15.51 11.36 14.84
N ILE A 256 16.30 12.36 15.28
CA ILE A 256 17.34 12.17 16.32
C ILE A 256 16.71 11.63 17.61
N ALA A 257 15.58 12.18 18.05
CA ALA A 257 14.89 11.71 19.25
C ALA A 257 14.43 10.25 19.15
N ARG A 258 13.87 9.83 18.00
CA ARG A 258 13.49 8.43 17.74
C ARG A 258 14.69 7.49 17.77
N LEU A 259 15.80 7.88 17.12
CA LEU A 259 17.05 7.09 17.16
C LEU A 259 17.60 6.94 18.59
N CYS A 260 17.44 7.95 19.45
CA CYS A 260 17.80 7.85 20.86
C CYS A 260 16.92 6.85 21.63
N ILE A 261 15.62 6.78 21.32
CA ILE A 261 14.70 5.78 21.88
C ILE A 261 15.11 4.37 21.46
N ASP A 262 15.38 4.16 20.17
CA ASP A 262 15.80 2.85 19.63
C ASP A 262 17.13 2.38 20.22
N ALA A 263 18.02 3.31 20.56
CA ALA A 263 19.28 3.05 21.25
C ALA A 263 19.14 2.88 22.79
N ASN A 264 17.90 2.85 23.32
CA ASN A 264 17.59 2.81 24.75
C ASN A 264 18.20 3.97 25.57
N LYS A 265 18.41 5.14 24.95
CA LYS A 265 18.92 6.37 25.59
C LYS A 265 17.78 7.34 25.91
N TYR A 266 16.87 6.90 26.77
CA TYR A 266 15.63 7.60 27.11
C TYR A 266 15.83 8.99 27.74
N GLU A 267 16.85 9.17 28.58
CA GLU A 267 17.19 10.48 29.16
C GLU A 267 17.53 11.52 28.08
N LEU A 268 18.28 11.11 27.05
CA LEU A 268 18.66 11.99 25.95
C LEU A 268 17.47 12.27 25.02
N ALA A 269 16.67 11.24 24.73
CA ALA A 269 15.46 11.37 23.94
C ALA A 269 14.46 12.34 24.60
N LYS A 270 14.29 12.24 25.92
CA LYS A 270 13.41 13.11 26.71
C LYS A 270 13.77 14.58 26.54
N VAL A 271 15.04 14.95 26.71
CA VAL A 271 15.47 16.37 26.60
C VAL A 271 15.16 16.94 25.21
N GLN A 272 15.37 16.14 24.16
CA GLN A 272 15.04 16.55 22.79
C GLN A 272 13.53 16.67 22.57
N LEU A 273 12.75 15.70 23.06
CA LEU A 273 11.29 15.70 22.93
C LEU A 273 10.62 16.80 23.76
N GLU A 274 11.14 17.15 24.94
CA GLU A 274 10.66 18.29 25.74
C GLU A 274 10.86 19.62 25.00
N HIS A 275 11.99 19.79 24.31
CA HIS A 275 12.24 20.97 23.48
C HIS A 275 11.28 21.03 22.28
N LEU A 276 11.03 19.90 21.61
CA LEU A 276 10.09 19.81 20.51
C LEU A 276 8.63 20.04 20.96
N ASP A 277 8.23 19.54 22.13
CA ASP A 277 6.91 19.78 22.72
C ASP A 277 6.71 21.29 23.03
N GLN A 278 7.72 21.97 23.55
CA GLN A 278 7.68 23.42 23.77
C GLN A 278 7.59 24.21 22.45
N GLU A 279 8.36 23.81 21.44
CA GLU A 279 8.34 24.42 20.10
C GLU A 279 6.93 24.27 19.49
N LEU A 280 6.33 23.07 19.58
CA LEU A 280 4.98 22.77 19.14
C LEU A 280 3.88 23.52 19.90
N GLN A 281 4.08 23.82 21.19
CA GLN A 281 3.12 24.61 21.97
C GLN A 281 3.21 26.11 21.69
N SER A 282 4.42 26.61 21.44
CA SER A 282 4.65 28.02 21.15
C SER A 282 4.17 28.43 19.76
N ALA A 283 4.20 27.49 18.81
CA ALA A 283 3.67 27.66 17.48
C ALA A 283 2.20 27.20 17.43
N SER A 284 1.37 27.80 16.59
CA SER A 284 -0.01 27.34 16.35
C SER A 284 -0.08 26.04 15.52
N LEU A 285 0.94 25.18 15.63
CA LEU A 285 1.08 23.91 14.91
C LEU A 285 0.07 22.83 15.33
N PRO A 286 -0.46 22.75 16.58
CA PRO A 286 -1.45 21.73 16.94
C PRO A 286 -2.74 21.80 16.11
N ALA A 287 -3.09 22.99 15.60
CA ALA A 287 -4.22 23.20 14.69
C ALA A 287 -3.88 22.90 13.22
N TRP A 288 -2.60 22.90 12.85
CA TRP A 288 -2.13 22.75 11.46
C TRP A 288 -1.64 21.32 11.16
N GLU A 289 -0.97 20.66 12.11
CA GLU A 289 -0.49 19.26 12.01
C GLU A 289 -0.70 18.47 13.31
N PRO A 290 -1.96 18.08 13.61
CA PRO A 290 -2.31 17.40 14.86
C PRO A 290 -1.60 16.05 15.03
N ALA A 291 -1.29 15.36 13.92
CA ALA A 291 -0.61 14.08 13.95
C ALA A 291 0.81 14.14 14.54
N ILE A 292 1.56 15.22 14.26
CA ILE A 292 2.93 15.40 14.77
C ILE A 292 2.90 15.75 16.25
N PHE A 293 1.97 16.61 16.64
CA PHE A 293 1.75 16.96 18.04
C PHE A 293 1.46 15.72 18.90
N LEU A 294 0.57 14.84 18.43
CA LEU A 294 0.26 13.58 19.09
C LEU A 294 1.47 12.64 19.13
N ASP A 295 2.22 12.52 18.03
CA ASP A 295 3.39 11.65 17.96
C ASP A 295 4.50 12.07 18.94
N VAL A 296 4.85 13.36 18.99
CA VAL A 296 5.82 13.88 19.97
C VAL A 296 5.34 13.65 21.40
N SER A 297 4.05 13.92 21.68
CA SER A 297 3.45 13.72 22.99
C SER A 297 3.47 12.25 23.43
N ARG A 298 3.21 11.31 22.51
CA ARG A 298 3.26 9.86 22.76
C ARG A 298 4.69 9.37 23.00
N LEU A 299 5.64 9.78 22.16
CA LEU A 299 7.05 9.43 22.33
C LEU A 299 7.58 9.93 23.67
N LEU A 300 7.21 11.16 24.05
CA LEU A 300 7.59 11.75 25.33
C LEU A 300 6.96 10.99 26.51
N TYR A 301 5.67 10.65 26.43
CA TYR A 301 4.98 9.81 27.43
C TYR A 301 5.66 8.44 27.58
N SER A 302 6.00 7.78 26.48
CA SER A 302 6.69 6.47 26.50
C SER A 302 8.08 6.54 27.13
N CYS A 303 8.81 7.66 26.93
CA CYS A 303 10.09 7.89 27.58
C CYS A 303 9.90 7.98 29.10
N TYR A 304 8.89 8.72 29.56
CA TYR A 304 8.56 8.82 30.98
C TYR A 304 8.16 7.49 31.62
N GLU A 305 7.50 6.59 30.90
CA GLU A 305 7.17 5.25 31.41
C GLU A 305 8.39 4.34 31.57
N ARG A 306 9.38 4.47 30.69
CA ARG A 306 10.56 3.61 30.65
C ARG A 306 11.71 4.10 31.53
N MET A 307 11.53 5.25 32.18
CA MET A 307 12.51 5.89 33.06
C MET A 307 12.10 5.73 34.53
N ALA A 308 13.08 5.67 35.44
CA ALA A 308 12.81 5.77 36.87
C ALA A 308 12.29 7.19 37.18
N LEU A 309 11.03 7.28 37.61
CA LEU A 309 10.33 8.55 37.78
C LEU A 309 10.85 9.30 39.03
N ASN A 310 11.42 10.49 38.81
CA ASN A 310 11.56 11.51 39.85
C ASN A 310 10.21 12.25 40.02
N ASP A 311 9.94 12.87 41.18
CA ASP A 311 8.67 13.58 41.45
C ASP A 311 8.33 14.63 40.37
N THR A 312 9.34 15.30 39.83
CA THR A 312 9.18 16.30 38.75
C THR A 312 8.86 15.67 37.39
N ALA A 313 9.36 14.46 37.13
CA ALA A 313 9.07 13.70 35.92
C ALA A 313 7.65 13.11 35.96
N ALA A 314 7.18 12.69 37.15
CA ALA A 314 5.82 12.22 37.36
C ALA A 314 4.79 13.33 37.11
N ALA A 315 5.02 14.54 37.63
CA ALA A 315 4.14 15.69 37.38
C ALA A 315 4.05 16.05 35.88
N ARG A 316 5.18 16.01 35.16
CA ARG A 316 5.20 16.26 33.70
C ARG A 316 4.51 15.16 32.91
N LYS A 317 4.68 13.90 33.30
CA LYS A 317 3.98 12.74 32.71
C LYS A 317 2.47 12.92 32.79
N GLU A 318 1.96 13.33 33.96
CA GLU A 318 0.53 13.56 34.18
C GLU A 318 -0.02 14.67 33.27
N VAL A 319 0.71 15.78 33.10
CA VAL A 319 0.32 16.87 32.20
C VAL A 319 0.30 16.42 30.73
N ILE A 320 1.20 15.53 30.31
CA ILE A 320 1.21 14.96 28.95
C ILE A 320 0.05 13.98 28.78
N TYR A 321 -0.22 13.14 29.79
CA TYR A 321 -1.31 12.19 29.78
C TYR A 321 -2.66 12.90 29.64
N GLN A 322 -2.93 13.93 30.44
CA GLN A 322 -4.16 14.74 30.34
C GLN A 322 -4.32 15.37 28.95
N ARG A 323 -3.22 15.83 28.34
CA ARG A 323 -3.23 16.37 26.98
C ARG A 323 -3.53 15.29 25.95
N LEU A 324 -2.95 14.11 26.07
CA LEU A 324 -3.23 12.97 25.19
C LEU A 324 -4.71 12.54 25.31
N CYS A 325 -5.26 12.46 26.52
CA CYS A 325 -6.67 12.15 26.72
C CYS A 325 -7.59 13.21 26.09
N HIS A 326 -7.23 14.50 26.14
CA HIS A 326 -8.03 15.55 25.53
C HIS A 326 -8.09 15.47 23.99
N HIS A 327 -6.98 15.07 23.35
CA HIS A 327 -6.85 15.05 21.89
C HIS A 327 -7.07 13.66 21.26
N ASP A 328 -7.10 12.60 22.05
CA ASP A 328 -7.18 11.20 21.61
C ASP A 328 -7.96 10.35 22.63
N LEU A 329 -9.20 10.77 22.92
CA LEU A 329 -10.09 10.18 23.94
C LEU A 329 -10.53 8.75 23.58
N GLU A 330 -10.68 8.47 22.29
CA GLU A 330 -11.17 7.17 21.77
C GLU A 330 -10.25 6.01 22.15
N ARG A 331 -8.94 6.25 22.30
CA ARG A 331 -7.95 5.21 22.59
C ARG A 331 -7.83 4.82 24.06
N PHE A 332 -8.28 5.68 24.97
CA PHE A 332 -8.24 5.43 26.43
C PHE A 332 -9.53 4.80 26.98
N ILE A 333 -10.57 4.65 26.14
CA ILE A 333 -11.84 4.01 26.51
C ILE A 333 -11.78 2.48 26.30
N ASP A 334 -10.91 2.01 25.40
CA ASP A 334 -10.76 0.58 25.05
C ASP A 334 -9.60 -0.13 25.80
N GLY A 335 -9.10 0.45 26.89
CA GLY A 335 -7.96 -0.06 27.68
C GLY A 335 -8.34 -0.81 28.95
#